data_AF-A0A2E8THV3-F1
#
_entry.id   AF-A0A2E8THV3-F1
#
_cell.length_a   1.000
_cell.length_b   1.000
_cell.length_c   1.000
_cell.angle_alpha   90.00
_cell.angle_beta   90.00
_cell.angle_gamma   90.00
#
_symmetry.space_group_name_H-M   'P 1'
#
loop_
_entity.id
_entity.type
_entity.pdbx_description
1 polymer ?
#
loop_
_entity_poly.entity_id
_entity_poly.type
_entity_poly.pdbx_seq_one_letter_code
_entity_poly.pdbx_strand_id
1 'polypeptide(L)' 'MKSTILFTFGGPEIILIVIALLLLFGGKKIPELMRGLGKGISEFKKGKNEIEKDTKE' A
#
# COMPACT_ATOMS: atom_id res chain seq x y z
N MET A 1 13.22 -9.98 30.14
CA MET A 1 11.80 -9.54 30.08
C MET A 1 11.46 -8.58 28.94
N LYS A 2 12.40 -7.99 28.19
CA LYS A 2 12.07 -7.13 27.02
C LYS A 2 11.96 -7.90 25.70
N SER A 3 12.64 -9.04 25.56
CA SER A 3 12.67 -9.84 24.32
C SER A 3 11.34 -10.53 24.00
N THR A 4 10.57 -10.92 25.02
CA THR A 4 9.24 -11.54 24.83
C THR A 4 8.25 -10.59 24.17
N ILE A 5 8.32 -9.28 24.45
CA ILE A 5 7.41 -8.27 23.91
C ILE A 5 7.67 -8.03 22.41
N LEU A 6 8.93 -8.07 21.96
CA LEU A 6 9.25 -7.98 20.53
C LEU A 6 8.88 -9.26 19.77
N PHE A 7 9.00 -10.43 20.42
CA PHE A 7 8.62 -11.71 19.83
C PHE A 7 7.08 -11.91 19.78
N THR A 8 6.34 -11.32 20.72
CA THR A 8 4.87 -11.27 20.66
C THR A 8 4.38 -10.20 19.68
N PHE A 9 4.82 -8.94 19.81
CA PHE A 9 4.27 -7.82 19.02
C PHE A 9 4.94 -7.57 17.64
N GLY A 10 6.07 -8.20 17.32
CA GLY A 10 6.88 -7.78 16.17
C GLY A 10 6.61 -8.49 14.84
N GLY A 11 6.09 -9.73 14.86
CA GLY A 11 6.00 -10.55 13.65
C GLY A 11 4.73 -11.42 13.58
N PRO A 12 4.44 -12.24 14.60
CA PRO A 12 3.28 -13.13 14.58
C PRO A 12 1.94 -12.38 14.55
N GLU A 13 1.80 -11.31 15.34
CA GLU A 13 0.58 -10.49 15.38
C GLU A 13 0.27 -9.84 14.02
N ILE A 14 1.30 -9.31 13.36
CA ILE A 14 1.17 -8.69 12.03
C ILE A 14 0.75 -9.74 11.00
N ILE A 15 1.34 -10.93 11.03
CA ILE A 15 0.93 -12.06 10.18
C ILE A 15 -0.55 -12.39 10.37
N LEU A 16 -1.02 -12.42 11.62
CA LEU A 16 -2.42 -12.71 11.96
C LEU A 16 -3.37 -11.64 11.42
N ILE A 17 -3.01 -10.36 11.55
CA ILE A 17 -3.79 -9.24 11.00
C ILE A 17 -3.83 -9.33 9.47
N VAL A 18 -2.69 -9.60 8.82
CA VAL A 18 -2.63 -9.77 7.36
C VAL A 18 -3.48 -10.94 6.91
N ILE A 19 -3.43 -12.09 7.60
CA ILE A 19 -4.29 -13.24 7.31
C ILE A 19 -5.76 -12.89 7.49
N ALA A 20 -6.14 -12.20 8.56
CA ALA A 20 -7.52 -11.76 8.78
C ALA A 20 -8.01 -10.84 7.65
N LEU A 21 -7.20 -9.87 7.24
CA LEU A 21 -7.51 -9.00 6.09
C LEU A 21 -7.60 -9.79 4.78
N LEU A 22 -6.72 -10.77 4.56
CA LEU A 22 -6.77 -11.64 3.39
C LEU A 22 -8.02 -12.53 3.38
N LEU A 23 -8.53 -12.97 4.53
CA LEU A 23 -9.79 -13.70 4.61
C LEU A 23 -11.01 -12.80 4.34
N LEU A 24 -10.99 -11.57 4.87
CA LEU A 24 -12.09 -10.61 4.68
C LEU A 24 -12.16 -10.04 3.25
N PHE A 25 -11.02 -9.65 2.69
CA PHE A 25 -10.95 -8.99 1.39
C PHE A 25 -10.57 -9.95 0.25
N GLY A 26 -9.97 -11.10 0.55
CA GLY A 26 -9.41 -12.01 -0.44
C GLY A 26 -8.00 -11.59 -0.89
N GLY A 27 -7.12 -12.56 -1.17
CA GLY A 27 -5.73 -12.30 -1.57
C GLY A 27 -5.56 -11.56 -2.90
N LYS A 28 -6.61 -11.46 -3.72
CA LYS A 28 -6.58 -10.76 -5.01
C LYS A 28 -6.96 -9.28 -4.92
N LYS A 29 -7.75 -8.86 -3.92
CA LYS A 29 -8.22 -7.47 -3.83
C LYS A 29 -7.12 -6.48 -3.43
N ILE A 30 -6.21 -6.86 -2.55
CA ILE A 30 -5.09 -5.99 -2.14
C ILE A 30 -4.20 -5.65 -3.35
N PRO A 31 -3.70 -6.61 -4.16
CA PRO A 31 -2.95 -6.30 -5.38
C PRO A 31 -3.75 -5.51 -6.42
N GLU A 32 -5.04 -5.78 -6.58
CA GLU A 32 -5.90 -5.09 -7.53
C GLU A 32 -6.08 -3.62 -7.16
N LEU A 33 -6.35 -3.33 -5.89
CA LEU A 33 -6.41 -1.96 -5.34
C LEU A 33 -5.07 -1.23 -5.49
N MET A 34 -3.96 -1.89 -5.18
CA MET A 34 -2.62 -1.31 -5.35
C MET A 34 -2.33 -0.97 -6.81
N ARG A 35 -2.73 -1.83 -7.77
CA ARG A 35 -2.57 -1.55 -9.21
C ARG A 35 -3.45 -0.39 -9.66
N GLY A 36 -4.68 -0.30 -9.17
CA GLY A 36 -5.59 0.82 -9.43
C GLY A 36 -5.05 2.15 -8.91
N LEU A 37 -4.66 2.18 -7.63
CA LEU A 37 -4.03 3.33 -6.99
C LEU A 37 -2.73 3.73 -7.69
N GLY A 38 -1.86 2.78 -8.02
CA GLY A 38 -0.59 3.04 -8.70
C GLY A 38 -0.78 3.68 -10.08
N LYS A 39 -1.76 3.19 -10.85
CA LYS A 39 -2.15 3.81 -12.12
C LYS A 39 -2.67 5.23 -11.92
N GLY A 40 -3.59 5.45 -10.97
CA GLY A 40 -4.12 6.77 -10.67
C GLY A 40 -3.04 7.78 -10.27
N ILE A 41 -2.12 7.38 -9.39
CA ILE A 41 -0.98 8.21 -8.96
C ILE A 41 -0.04 8.52 -10.14
N SER A 42 0.21 7.53 -11.01
CA SER A 42 1.02 7.72 -12.22
C SER A 42 0.41 8.75 -13.16
N GLU A 43 -0.89 8.61 -13.48
CA GLU A 43 -1.58 9.55 -14.37
C GLU A 43 -1.68 10.95 -13.75
N PHE A 44 -1.95 11.04 -12.44
CA PHE A 44 -1.93 12.31 -11.71
C PHE A 44 -0.57 13.01 -11.80
N LYS A 45 0.53 12.26 -11.62
CA LYS A 45 1.89 12.80 -11.72
C LYS A 45 2.23 13.25 -13.14
N LYS A 46 1.77 12.53 -14.17
CA LYS A 46 1.96 12.93 -15.59
C LYS A 46 1.25 14.24 -15.89
N GLY A 47 -0.04 14.35 -15.57
CA GLY A 47 -0.80 15.58 -15.78
C GLY A 47 -0.18 16.78 -15.05
N LYS A 48 0.29 16.58 -13.80
CA LYS A 48 1.03 17.63 -13.07
C LYS A 48 2.30 18.09 -13.80
N ASN A 49 3.06 17.15 -14.36
CA ASN A 49 4.29 17.47 -15.09
C ASN A 49 4.03 18.15 -16.43
N GLU A 50 2.92 17.84 -17.11
CA GLU A 50 2.49 18.52 -18.33
C GLU A 50 2.13 19.97 -18.04
N ILE A 51 1.31 20.22 -17.01
CA ILE A 51 0.97 21.57 -16.55
C ILE A 51 2.22 22.39 -16.18
N GLU A 52 3.17 21.78 -15.47
CA GLU A 52 4.44 22.43 -15.10
C GLU A 52 5.35 22.73 -16.30
N LYS A 53 5.25 21.97 -17.39
CA LYS A 53 6.00 22.24 -18.62
C LYS A 53 5.34 23.38 -19.42
N ASP A 54 4.03 23.35 -19.56
CA ASP A 54 3.26 24.38 -20.29
C ASP A 54 3.34 25.75 -19.60
N THR A 55 3.57 25.78 -18.28
CA THR A 55 3.74 27.04 -17.52
C THR A 55 5.18 27.61 -17.60
N LYS A 56 6.14 26.82 -18.08
CA LYS A 56 7.56 27.20 -18.15
C LYS A 56 8.04 27.52 -19.58
N GLU A 57 7.17 27.34 -20.57
CA GLU A 57 7.30 27.86 -21.94
C GLU A 57 6.58 29.22 -22.03
#